data_AF-A0A354M6U9-F1
#
_entry.id   AF-A0A354M6U9-F1
#
_cell.length_a   1.000
_cell.length_b   1.000
_cell.length_c   1.000
_cell.angle_alpha   90.00
_cell.angle_beta   90.00
_cell.angle_gamma   90.00
#
_symmetry.space_group_name_H-M   'P 1'
#
loop_
_entity.id
_entity.type
_entity.pdbx_description
1 polymer ?
#
loop_
_entity_poly.entity_id
_entity_poly.type
_entity_poly.pdbx_seq_one_letter_code
_entity_poly.pdbx_strand_id
1 'polypeptide(L)'
;MDCYINPAALTAGFTVPADVADKHLKLARGEHIKVLLYIMRNMGKNPADEEIAAACGITAYEVKEALIYWRESGILLAVNEEKRVKP
;
A
#
# COMPACT_ATOMS: atom_id res chain seq x y z
N MET A 1 15.37 16.83 16.13
CA MET A 1 14.04 16.29 15.77
C MET A 1 13.27 16.32 17.07
N ASP A 2 12.29 17.20 17.18
CA ASP A 2 11.69 17.56 18.47
C ASP A 2 10.37 16.79 18.72
N CYS A 3 10.27 15.59 18.15
CA CYS A 3 9.14 14.69 18.28
C CYS A 3 9.61 13.23 18.26
N TYR A 4 8.80 12.33 18.83
CA TYR A 4 8.99 10.88 18.81
C TYR A 4 7.64 10.19 18.61
N ILE A 5 7.65 8.94 18.18
CA ILE A 5 6.43 8.15 17.97
C ILE A 5 5.83 7.79 19.32
N ASN A 6 4.53 8.05 19.51
CA ASN A 6 3.79 7.57 20.68
C ASN A 6 3.77 6.03 20.70
N PRO A 7 4.44 5.36 21.66
CA PRO A 7 4.50 3.90 21.69
C PRO A 7 3.12 3.25 21.86
N ALA A 8 2.17 3.91 22.53
CA ALA A 8 0.81 3.38 22.72
C ALA A 8 0.06 3.23 21.38
N ALA A 9 0.40 4.04 20.37
CA ALA A 9 -0.19 3.95 19.04
C ALA A 9 0.26 2.71 18.26
N LEU A 10 1.34 2.04 18.67
CA LEU A 10 1.86 0.85 18.00
C LEU A 10 1.14 -0.45 18.42
N THR A 11 0.27 -0.41 19.42
CA THR A 11 -0.52 -1.57 19.89
C THR A 11 -1.40 -2.20 18.82
N ALA A 12 -1.81 -1.42 17.81
CA ALA A 12 -2.55 -1.87 16.63
C ALA A 12 -1.81 -1.55 15.32
N GLY A 13 -0.47 -1.59 15.36
CA GLY A 13 0.37 -1.40 14.19
C GLY A 13 0.23 -2.53 13.17
N PHE A 14 0.51 -2.23 11.91
CA PHE A 14 0.70 -3.21 10.85
C PHE A 14 2.10 -3.00 10.25
N THR A 15 2.68 -4.07 9.72
CA THR A 15 4.00 -4.00 9.10
C THR A 15 3.90 -3.43 7.69
N VAL A 16 4.94 -2.72 7.25
CA VAL A 16 5.13 -2.23 5.88
C VAL A 16 6.52 -2.68 5.43
N PRO A 17 6.72 -3.21 4.21
CA PRO A 17 8.05 -3.60 3.74
C PRO A 17 8.98 -2.39 3.72
N ALA A 18 10.22 -2.57 4.21
CA ALA A 18 11.22 -1.50 4.23
C ALA A 18 11.48 -0.91 2.83
N ASP A 19 11.42 -1.75 1.78
CA ASP A 19 11.52 -1.34 0.39
C ASP A 19 10.56 -0.19 0.00
N VAL A 20 9.36 -0.13 0.60
CA VAL A 20 8.42 0.97 0.38
C VAL A 20 9.02 2.29 0.86
N ALA A 21 9.62 2.28 2.05
CA ALA A 21 10.28 3.45 2.62
C ALA A 21 11.53 3.83 1.81
N ASP A 22 12.37 2.83 1.53
CA ASP A 22 13.71 3.04 0.99
C ASP A 22 13.70 3.42 -0.50
N LYS A 23 12.79 2.85 -1.29
CA LYS A 23 12.77 2.99 -2.75
C LYS A 23 11.61 3.84 -3.26
N HIS A 24 10.48 3.83 -2.56
CA HIS A 24 9.23 4.38 -3.10
C HIS A 24 8.79 5.71 -2.48
N LEU A 25 9.26 6.12 -1.29
CA LEU A 25 8.82 7.40 -0.68
C LEU A 25 9.09 8.63 -1.56
N LYS A 26 10.14 8.62 -2.38
CA LYS A 26 10.45 9.71 -3.31
C LYS A 26 9.70 9.61 -4.65
N LEU A 27 9.31 8.40 -5.05
CA LEU A 27 8.79 8.12 -6.40
C LEU A 27 7.27 7.96 -6.43
N ALA A 28 6.69 7.41 -5.37
CA ALA A 28 5.27 7.19 -5.24
C ALA A 28 4.54 8.51 -4.98
N ARG A 29 3.38 8.66 -5.61
CA ARG A 29 2.46 9.76 -5.30
C ARG A 29 1.82 9.52 -3.91
N GLY A 30 1.34 10.58 -3.28
CA GLY A 30 0.69 10.48 -1.97
C GLY A 30 -0.50 9.51 -1.99
N GLU A 31 -1.25 9.49 -3.10
CA GLU A 31 -2.37 8.60 -3.37
C GLU A 31 -1.92 7.12 -3.36
N HIS A 32 -0.75 6.82 -3.94
CA HIS A 32 -0.22 5.45 -3.97
C HIS A 32 0.07 4.95 -2.55
N ILE A 33 0.67 5.79 -1.70
CA ILE A 33 0.98 5.44 -0.31
C ILE A 33 -0.30 5.24 0.50
N LYS A 34 -1.31 6.12 0.33
CA LYS A 34 -2.62 5.96 0.99
C LYS A 34 -3.26 4.61 0.68
N VAL A 35 -3.31 4.25 -0.61
CA VAL A 35 -3.88 2.98 -1.08
C VAL A 35 -3.12 1.78 -0.50
N LEU A 36 -1.79 1.81 -0.53
CA LEU A 36 -0.98 0.72 0.03
C LEU A 36 -1.25 0.54 1.53
N LEU A 37 -1.20 1.60 2.32
CA LEU A 37 -1.45 1.53 3.76
C LEU A 37 -2.86 1.00 4.08
N TYR A 38 -3.87 1.39 3.30
CA TYR A 38 -5.23 0.88 3.49
C TYR A 38 -5.32 -0.62 3.20
N ILE A 39 -4.72 -1.09 2.11
CA ILE A 39 -4.67 -2.51 1.76
C ILE A 39 -3.93 -3.30 2.83
N MET A 40 -2.77 -2.82 3.28
CA MET A 40 -1.97 -3.47 4.32
C MET A 40 -2.73 -3.58 5.65
N ARG A 41 -3.45 -2.52 6.02
CA ARG A 41 -4.31 -2.53 7.22
C ARG A 41 -5.48 -3.51 7.12
N ASN A 42 -5.99 -3.74 5.91
CA ASN A 42 -7.16 -4.58 5.64
C ASN A 42 -6.78 -5.88 4.91
N MET A 43 -5.52 -6.34 5.06
CA MET A 43 -5.07 -7.60 4.46
C MET A 43 -6.01 -8.74 4.84
N GLY A 44 -6.46 -9.49 3.83
CA GLY A 44 -7.41 -10.60 3.97
C GLY A 44 -8.88 -10.27 3.70
N LYS A 45 -9.27 -8.99 3.63
CA LYS A 45 -10.66 -8.60 3.28
C LYS A 45 -10.90 -8.43 1.79
N ASN A 46 -9.83 -8.22 1.00
CA ASN A 46 -9.88 -7.92 -0.43
C ASN A 46 -10.92 -6.83 -0.79
N PRO A 47 -10.77 -5.61 -0.26
CA PRO A 47 -11.75 -4.53 -0.44
C PRO A 47 -11.89 -4.14 -1.91
N ALA A 48 -13.09 -3.71 -2.31
CA ALA A 48 -13.34 -3.19 -3.66
C ALA A 48 -12.69 -1.81 -3.86
N ASP A 49 -12.40 -1.45 -5.10
CA ASP A 49 -11.73 -0.18 -5.45
C ASP A 49 -12.51 1.04 -4.91
N GLU A 50 -13.84 0.99 -4.94
CA GLU A 50 -14.71 2.06 -4.45
C GLU A 50 -14.64 2.22 -2.92
N GLU A 51 -14.46 1.12 -2.18
CA GLU A 51 -14.29 1.15 -0.73
C GLU A 51 -12.96 1.82 -0.35
N ILE A 52 -11.88 1.43 -1.05
CA ILE A 52 -10.56 2.02 -0.87
C ILE A 52 -10.60 3.52 -1.20
N ALA A 53 -11.23 3.88 -2.33
CA ALA A 53 -11.38 5.25 -2.77
C ALA A 53 -12.08 6.12 -1.71
N ALA A 54 -13.20 5.65 -1.17
CA ALA A 54 -13.94 6.32 -0.11
C ALA A 54 -13.11 6.46 1.18
N ALA A 55 -12.41 5.40 1.59
CA ALA A 55 -11.60 5.42 2.82
C ALA A 55 -10.34 6.31 2.71
N CYS A 56 -9.74 6.39 1.52
CA CYS A 56 -8.55 7.19 1.26
C CYS A 56 -8.86 8.63 0.83
N GLY A 57 -10.12 8.96 0.55
CA GLY A 57 -10.54 10.27 0.06
C GLY A 57 -9.99 10.58 -1.33
N ILE A 58 -10.00 9.60 -2.23
CA ILE A 58 -9.51 9.68 -3.62
C ILE A 58 -10.54 9.06 -4.57
N THR A 59 -10.28 9.08 -5.88
CA THR A 59 -11.12 8.43 -6.89
C THR A 59 -10.76 6.95 -7.08
N ALA A 60 -11.72 6.15 -7.56
CA ALA A 60 -11.46 4.76 -7.94
C ALA A 60 -10.43 4.64 -9.09
N TYR A 61 -10.28 5.67 -9.92
CA TYR A 61 -9.23 5.72 -10.94
C TYR A 61 -7.84 5.80 -10.31
N GLU A 62 -7.66 6.68 -9.32
CA GLU A 62 -6.39 6.79 -8.57
C GLU A 62 -6.07 5.53 -7.78
N VAL A 63 -7.09 4.82 -7.26
CA VAL A 63 -6.91 3.49 -6.66
C VAL A 63 -6.34 2.51 -7.68
N LYS A 64 -6.92 2.45 -8.89
CA LYS A 64 -6.42 1.56 -9.95
C LYS A 64 -5.00 1.90 -10.38
N GLU A 65 -4.67 3.18 -10.53
CA GLU A 65 -3.30 3.62 -10.84
C GLU A 65 -2.31 3.17 -9.75
N ALA A 66 -2.67 3.36 -8.48
CA ALA A 66 -1.85 2.91 -7.36
C ALA A 66 -1.65 1.39 -7.35
N LEU A 67 -2.71 0.61 -7.60
CA LEU A 67 -2.65 -0.84 -7.69
C LEU A 67 -1.77 -1.32 -8.84
N ILE A 68 -1.75 -0.62 -9.98
CA ILE A 68 -0.85 -0.91 -11.10
C ILE A 68 0.60 -0.64 -10.68
N TYR A 69 0.87 0.55 -10.14
CA TYR A 69 2.21 0.94 -9.69
C TYR A 69 2.81 -0.06 -8.72
N TRP A 70 2.05 -0.47 -7.69
CA TRP A 70 2.54 -1.41 -6.69
C TRP A 70 2.76 -2.83 -7.25
N ARG A 71 1.97 -3.24 -8.24
CA ARG A 71 2.22 -4.50 -8.96
C ARG A 71 3.48 -4.45 -9.80
N GLU A 72 3.69 -3.38 -10.55
CA GLU A 72 4.89 -3.18 -11.36
C GLU A 72 6.16 -3.09 -10.51
N SER A 73 6.05 -2.54 -9.29
CA SER A 73 7.15 -2.51 -8.32
C SER A 73 7.44 -3.85 -7.62
N GLY A 74 6.56 -4.85 -7.77
CA GLY A 74 6.66 -6.14 -7.08
C GLY A 74 6.28 -6.11 -5.59
N ILE A 75 5.76 -4.99 -5.08
CA ILE A 75 5.26 -4.88 -3.70
C ILE A 75 3.90 -5.60 -3.55
N LEU A 76 3.03 -5.49 -4.55
CA LEU A 76 1.80 -6.26 -4.64
C LEU A 76 1.94 -7.33 -5.73
N LEU A 77 1.34 -8.50 -5.51
CA LEU A 77 1.31 -9.60 -6.47
C LEU A 77 -0.14 -9.90 -6.83
N ALA A 78 -0.39 -10.31 -8.08
CA ALA A 78 -1.72 -10.77 -8.46
C ALA A 78 -2.01 -12.16 -7.86
N VAL A 79 -3.25 -12.38 -7.42
CA VAL A 79 -3.69 -13.62 -6.76
C VAL A 79 -3.51 -14.87 -7.65
N ASN A 80 -3.40 -14.69 -8.98
CA ASN A 80 -3.33 -15.77 -9.96
C ASN A 80 -2.09 -15.69 -10.89
N GLU A 81 -1.04 -14.97 -10.52
CA GLU A 81 0.22 -15.05 -11.27
C GLU A 81 0.96 -16.32 -10.85
N GLU A 82 0.83 -17.38 -11.67
CA GLU A 82 1.80 -18.48 -11.65
C GLU A 82 3.20 -17.86 -11.69
N LYS A 83 3.96 -18.13 -10.62
CA LYS A 83 5.33 -17.66 -10.39
C LYS A 83 6.16 -17.68 -11.68
N ARG A 84 6.21 -16.57 -12.41
CA ARG A 84 7.37 -16.24 -13.25
C ARG A 84 8.45 -15.69 -12.34
N VAL A 85 8.90 -16.51 -11.40
CA VAL A 85 10.22 -16.33 -10.81
C VAL A 85 11.19 -16.64 -11.95
N LYS A 86 11.68 -15.60 -12.62
CA LYS A 86 12.80 -15.76 -13.53
C LYS A 86 14.03 -16.14 -12.69
N PRO A 87 14.86 -17.09 -13.16
CA PRO A 87 16.06 -17.53 -12.47
C PRO A 87 17.08 -16.41 -12.30
#